data_AF-A0A920FFS6-F1
#
_entry.id   AF-A0A920FFS6-F1
#
_cell.length_a   1.000
_cell.length_b   1.000
_cell.length_c   1.000
_cell.angle_alpha   90.00
_cell.angle_beta   90.00
_cell.angle_gamma   90.00
#
_symmetry.space_group_name_H-M   'P 1'
#
loop_
_entity.id
_entity.type
_entity.pdbx_description
1 polymer ?
#
loop_
_entity_poly.entity_id
_entity_poly.type
_entity_poly.pdbx_seq_one_letter_code
_entity_poly.pdbx_strand_id
1 'polypeptide(L)'
;MNYLTTITSYTILKESVRKNDFNEKNLSSFISGLEIMKKGNRLTKVLFDIRVNNLFKTSTNDENYYFLSGLIIGDELLGIKKEKIDSIIIYGAEQISKLYFTALNYLNVINEIISVPYEKVGYIEALGQYKIYKCNN
;
A
#
# COMPACT_ATOMS: atom_id res chain seq x y z
N MET A 1 4.91 -11.75 7.27
CA MET A 1 3.43 -11.67 7.29
C MET A 1 3.08 -10.18 7.27
N ASN A 2 2.47 -9.68 6.19
CA ASN A 2 2.16 -8.25 6.04
C ASN A 2 0.87 -7.91 6.83
N TYR A 3 0.81 -6.74 7.47
CA TYR A 3 -0.34 -6.24 8.24
C TYR A 3 -1.66 -6.32 7.45
N LEU A 4 -1.63 -5.99 6.15
CA LEU A 4 -2.79 -6.14 5.26
C LEU A 4 -3.27 -7.60 5.18
N THR A 5 -2.35 -8.56 5.02
CA THR A 5 -2.68 -10.00 4.96
C THR A 5 -3.34 -10.47 6.24
N THR A 6 -2.85 -10.03 7.40
CA THR A 6 -3.45 -10.39 8.69
C THR A 6 -4.92 -9.93 8.75
N ILE A 7 -5.18 -8.68 8.38
CA ILE A 7 -6.52 -8.11 8.39
C ILE A 7 -7.43 -8.82 7.39
N THR A 8 -6.96 -9.02 6.16
CA THR A 8 -7.78 -9.59 5.07
C THR A 8 -8.06 -11.08 5.22
N SER A 9 -7.29 -11.81 6.02
CA SER A 9 -7.39 -13.27 6.11
C SER A 9 -7.84 -13.79 7.48
N TYR A 10 -7.58 -13.05 8.56
CA TYR A 10 -7.76 -13.54 9.93
C TYR A 10 -8.71 -12.68 10.79
N THR A 11 -9.43 -11.74 10.17
CA THR A 11 -10.43 -10.91 10.87
C THR A 11 -11.80 -11.05 10.22
N ILE A 12 -12.82 -10.41 10.81
CA ILE A 12 -14.16 -10.33 10.24
C ILE A 12 -14.20 -9.66 8.85
N LEU A 13 -13.16 -8.90 8.49
CA LEU A 13 -13.05 -8.25 7.20
C LEU A 13 -12.79 -9.22 6.05
N LYS A 14 -12.39 -10.47 6.32
CA LYS A 14 -12.13 -11.48 5.28
C LYS A 14 -13.31 -11.70 4.32
N GLU A 15 -14.54 -11.59 4.84
CA GLU A 15 -15.77 -11.76 4.05
C GLU A 15 -16.15 -10.51 3.25
N SER A 16 -15.42 -9.40 3.44
CA SER A 16 -15.71 -8.09 2.86
C SER A 16 -14.65 -7.61 1.88
N VAL A 17 -13.59 -8.39 1.66
CA VAL A 17 -12.46 -8.02 0.83
C VAL A 17 -12.06 -9.18 -0.07
N ARG A 18 -11.73 -8.89 -1.32
CA ARG A 18 -11.17 -9.88 -2.24
C ARG A 18 -10.07 -9.21 -3.06
N LYS A 19 -8.88 -9.80 -3.01
CA LYS A 19 -7.75 -9.32 -3.81
C LYS A 19 -7.94 -9.72 -5.27
N ASN A 20 -7.81 -8.75 -6.17
CA ASN A 20 -7.64 -8.96 -7.61
C ASN A 20 -6.53 -8.04 -8.14
N ASP A 21 -6.41 -7.85 -9.45
CA ASP A 21 -5.39 -6.96 -10.03
C ASP A 21 -5.70 -5.48 -9.81
N PHE A 22 -4.65 -4.68 -9.66
CA PHE A 22 -4.81 -3.24 -9.48
C PHE A 22 -4.99 -2.60 -10.85
N ASN A 23 -6.14 -1.97 -11.06
CA ASN A 23 -6.54 -1.40 -12.34
C ASN A 23 -7.36 -0.12 -12.10
N GLU A 24 -7.75 0.55 -13.19
CA GLU A 24 -8.51 1.80 -13.15
C GLU A 24 -9.84 1.71 -12.39
N LYS A 25 -10.52 0.55 -12.42
CA LYS A 25 -11.80 0.36 -11.73
C LYS A 25 -11.66 0.50 -10.22
N ASN A 26 -10.54 0.00 -9.68
CA ASN A 26 -10.29 -0.01 -8.24
C ASN A 26 -9.43 1.17 -7.77
N LEU A 27 -8.89 1.97 -8.70
CA LEU A 27 -8.10 3.16 -8.40
C LEU A 27 -8.90 4.17 -7.57
N SER A 28 -10.15 4.43 -7.93
CA SER A 28 -11.03 5.36 -7.20
C SER A 28 -11.23 4.95 -5.74
N SER A 29 -11.40 3.64 -5.49
CA SER A 29 -11.54 3.09 -4.13
C SER A 29 -10.23 3.22 -3.34
N PHE A 30 -9.10 2.92 -3.99
CA PHE A 30 -7.78 3.11 -3.39
C PHE A 30 -7.53 4.58 -2.98
N ILE A 31 -7.77 5.52 -3.91
CA ILE A 31 -7.64 6.95 -3.66
C ILE A 31 -8.60 7.42 -2.55
N SER A 32 -9.82 6.90 -2.52
CA SER A 32 -10.78 7.21 -1.45
C SER A 32 -10.27 6.81 -0.07
N GLY A 33 -9.60 5.66 0.04
CA GLY A 33 -8.93 5.24 1.28
C GLY A 33 -7.81 6.20 1.70
N LEU A 34 -6.95 6.60 0.76
CA LEU A 34 -5.89 7.58 1.02
C LEU A 34 -6.45 8.92 1.50
N GLU A 35 -7.53 9.40 0.88
CA GLU A 35 -8.16 10.67 1.23
C GLU A 35 -8.75 10.67 2.64
N ILE A 36 -9.35 9.55 3.07
CA ILE A 36 -9.84 9.40 4.44
C ILE A 36 -8.70 9.52 5.45
N MET A 37 -7.52 8.93 5.17
CA MET A 37 -6.36 9.04 6.04
C MET A 37 -5.74 10.42 6.02
N LYS A 38 -5.66 11.06 4.84
CA LYS A 38 -5.18 12.44 4.68
C LYS A 38 -5.99 13.44 5.51
N LYS A 39 -7.29 13.18 5.72
CA LYS A 39 -8.17 13.95 6.61
C LYS A 39 -7.93 13.73 8.11
N GLY A 40 -6.96 12.88 8.49
CA GLY A 40 -6.58 12.64 9.89
C GLY A 40 -7.48 11.64 10.62
N ASN A 41 -8.23 10.80 9.91
CA ASN A 41 -8.99 9.73 10.55
C ASN A 41 -8.04 8.67 11.12
N ARG A 42 -8.45 8.05 12.23
CA ARG A 42 -7.72 6.91 12.79
C ARG A 42 -8.08 5.64 12.02
N LEU A 43 -7.09 4.87 11.61
CA LEU A 43 -7.29 3.61 10.88
C LEU A 43 -8.31 2.70 11.58
N THR A 44 -8.18 2.51 12.90
CA THR A 44 -9.07 1.66 13.70
C THR A 44 -10.54 2.07 13.65
N LYS A 45 -10.85 3.36 13.47
CA LYS A 45 -12.22 3.85 13.32
C LYS A 45 -12.83 3.44 11.98
N VAL A 46 -12.04 3.54 10.91
CA VAL A 46 -12.52 3.36 9.53
C VAL A 46 -12.53 1.88 9.11
N LEU A 47 -11.70 1.03 9.73
CA LEU A 47 -11.67 -0.41 9.43
C LEU A 47 -13.05 -1.08 9.57
N PHE A 48 -13.86 -0.65 10.52
CA PHE A 48 -15.21 -1.23 10.71
C PHE A 48 -16.20 -0.80 9.63
N ASP A 49 -16.03 0.39 9.05
CA ASP A 49 -16.92 0.92 8.00
C ASP A 49 -16.90 0.04 6.75
N ILE A 50 -15.79 -0.65 6.49
CA ILE A 50 -15.65 -1.61 5.37
C ILE A 50 -16.66 -2.76 5.52
N ARG A 51 -16.81 -3.27 6.75
CA ARG A 51 -17.76 -4.36 7.01
C ARG A 51 -19.20 -3.88 6.84
N VAL A 52 -19.49 -2.67 7.30
CA VAL A 52 -20.80 -2.01 7.20
C VAL A 52 -21.17 -1.83 5.72
N ASN A 53 -20.27 -1.27 4.92
CA ASN A 53 -20.50 -1.05 3.49
C ASN A 53 -20.78 -2.35 2.72
N ASN A 54 -20.07 -3.44 3.05
CA ASN A 54 -20.36 -4.76 2.49
C ASN A 54 -21.76 -5.29 2.89
N LEU A 55 -22.18 -5.12 4.15
CA LEU A 55 -23.53 -5.52 4.60
C LEU A 55 -24.63 -4.76 3.86
N PHE A 56 -24.41 -3.47 3.60
CA PHE A 56 -25.37 -2.61 2.91
C PHE A 56 -25.18 -2.58 1.38
N LYS A 57 -24.28 -3.42 0.83
CA LYS A 57 -23.98 -3.55 -0.61
C LYS A 57 -23.65 -2.23 -1.31
N THR A 58 -23.02 -1.29 -0.61
CA THR A 58 -22.63 0.02 -1.17
C THR A 58 -21.31 -0.04 -1.94
N SER A 59 -20.61 -1.17 -1.86
CA SER A 59 -19.31 -1.42 -2.51
C SER A 59 -19.11 -2.93 -2.70
N THR A 60 -18.33 -3.29 -3.71
CA THR A 60 -17.93 -4.67 -3.99
C THR A 60 -16.75 -5.09 -3.11
N ASN A 61 -16.53 -6.40 -2.96
CA ASN A 61 -15.37 -6.92 -2.20
C ASN A 61 -14.02 -6.51 -2.82
N ASP A 62 -13.97 -6.31 -4.14
CA ASP A 62 -12.76 -5.88 -4.83
C ASP A 62 -12.46 -4.40 -4.51
N GLU A 63 -13.47 -3.53 -4.60
CA GLU A 63 -13.38 -2.12 -4.19
C GLU A 63 -12.99 -1.98 -2.73
N ASN A 64 -13.61 -2.77 -1.84
CA ASN A 64 -13.29 -2.79 -0.42
C ASN A 64 -11.84 -3.20 -0.13
N TYR A 65 -11.28 -4.14 -0.89
CA TYR A 65 -9.87 -4.52 -0.74
C TYR A 65 -8.94 -3.35 -1.07
N TYR A 66 -9.22 -2.61 -2.14
CA TYR A 66 -8.40 -1.47 -2.54
C TYR A 66 -8.63 -0.25 -1.66
N PHE A 67 -9.86 -0.01 -1.20
CA PHE A 67 -10.14 0.98 -0.18
C PHE A 67 -9.35 0.69 1.12
N LEU A 68 -9.38 -0.55 1.61
CA LEU A 68 -8.58 -0.98 2.76
C LEU A 68 -7.08 -0.77 2.52
N SER A 69 -6.59 -1.15 1.34
CA SER A 69 -5.19 -0.96 0.96
C SER A 69 -4.80 0.52 0.98
N GLY A 70 -5.67 1.40 0.50
CA GLY A 70 -5.49 2.85 0.56
C GLY A 70 -5.46 3.39 1.98
N LEU A 71 -6.33 2.89 2.86
CA LEU A 71 -6.30 3.26 4.29
C LEU A 71 -4.97 2.86 4.95
N ILE A 72 -4.52 1.62 4.78
CA ILE A 72 -3.30 1.13 5.43
C ILE A 72 -2.07 1.85 4.89
N ILE A 73 -1.92 1.95 3.56
CA ILE A 73 -0.78 2.63 2.94
C ILE A 73 -0.81 4.12 3.27
N GLY A 74 -1.99 4.73 3.32
CA GLY A 74 -2.15 6.13 3.72
C GLY A 74 -1.68 6.39 5.16
N ASP A 75 -2.09 5.54 6.11
CA ASP A 75 -1.66 5.61 7.51
C ASP A 75 -0.13 5.49 7.64
N GLU A 76 0.47 4.53 6.94
CA GLU A 76 1.91 4.31 6.93
C GLU A 76 2.67 5.52 6.36
N LEU A 77 2.31 5.99 5.16
CA LEU A 77 3.03 7.06 4.47
C LEU A 77 2.86 8.43 5.15
N LEU A 78 1.71 8.69 5.76
CA LEU A 78 1.49 9.92 6.52
C LEU A 78 2.24 9.93 7.87
N GLY A 79 2.58 8.76 8.41
CA GLY A 79 3.42 8.63 9.60
C GLY A 79 4.91 8.93 9.37
N ILE A 80 5.35 9.06 8.11
CA ILE A 80 6.74 9.35 7.77
C ILE A 80 7.11 10.78 8.18
N LYS A 81 8.23 10.94 8.92
CA LYS A 81 8.79 12.25 9.30
C LYS A 81 9.54 12.88 8.11
N LYS A 82 8.82 13.65 7.31
CA LYS A 82 9.26 14.22 6.01
C LYS A 82 10.43 15.20 6.11
N GLU A 83 10.63 15.83 7.26
CA GLU A 83 11.63 16.87 7.49
C GLU A 83 13.09 16.41 7.27
N LYS A 84 13.32 15.11 7.07
CA LYS A 84 14.66 14.51 6.90
C LYS A 84 14.79 13.62 5.67
N ILE A 85 13.86 13.70 4.72
CA ILE A 85 13.80 12.77 3.59
C ILE A 85 13.71 13.55 2.29
N ASP A 86 14.78 13.49 1.50
CA ASP A 86 14.85 14.14 0.19
C ASP A 86 14.19 13.28 -0.90
N SER A 87 14.31 11.94 -0.79
CA SER A 87 13.78 10.99 -1.75
C SER A 87 13.29 9.69 -1.12
N ILE A 88 12.33 9.03 -1.77
CA ILE A 88 11.93 7.65 -1.47
C ILE A 88 12.23 6.75 -2.67
N ILE A 89 12.88 5.62 -2.38
CA ILE A 89 13.07 4.54 -3.34
C ILE A 89 12.02 3.45 -3.07
N ILE A 90 11.20 3.15 -4.08
CA ILE A 90 10.24 2.06 -4.06
C ILE A 90 10.89 0.83 -4.69
N TYR A 91 10.93 -0.24 -3.91
CA TYR A 91 11.57 -1.49 -4.29
C TYR A 91 10.72 -2.66 -3.80
N GLY A 92 10.35 -3.56 -4.71
CA GLY A 92 9.55 -4.74 -4.39
C GLY A 92 8.71 -5.25 -5.55
N ALA A 93 7.75 -6.12 -5.21
CA ALA A 93 6.85 -6.75 -6.17
C ALA A 93 6.02 -5.72 -6.94
N GLU A 94 5.85 -5.94 -8.24
CA GLU A 94 5.27 -4.99 -9.19
C GLU A 94 3.96 -4.33 -8.70
N GLN A 95 2.99 -5.13 -8.27
CA GLN A 95 1.68 -4.61 -7.82
C GLN A 95 1.79 -3.75 -6.56
N ILE A 96 2.65 -4.12 -5.61
CA ILE A 96 2.88 -3.34 -4.39
C ILE A 96 3.59 -2.03 -4.75
N SER A 97 4.63 -2.11 -5.59
CA SER A 97 5.35 -0.93 -6.06
C SER A 97 4.43 0.07 -6.76
N LYS A 98 3.48 -0.40 -7.58
CA LYS A 98 2.45 0.44 -8.20
C LYS A 98 1.57 1.14 -7.15
N LEU A 99 1.08 0.41 -6.15
CA LEU A 99 0.24 1.00 -5.09
C LEU A 99 0.97 2.08 -4.28
N TYR A 100 2.21 1.83 -3.89
CA TYR A 100 3.02 2.81 -3.15
C TYR A 100 3.36 4.02 -4.02
N PHE A 101 3.70 3.81 -5.29
CA PHE A 101 3.99 4.91 -6.21
C PHE A 101 2.75 5.79 -6.39
N THR A 102 1.59 5.19 -6.62
CA THR A 102 0.31 5.93 -6.72
C THR A 102 0.02 6.70 -5.43
N ALA A 103 0.20 6.10 -4.26
CA ALA A 103 -0.08 6.75 -2.99
C ALA A 103 0.88 7.92 -2.69
N LEU A 104 2.18 7.74 -2.91
CA LEU A 104 3.17 8.80 -2.68
C LEU A 104 2.92 10.02 -3.58
N ASN A 105 2.60 9.79 -4.86
CA ASN A 105 2.21 10.86 -5.78
C ASN A 105 0.92 11.55 -5.33
N TYR A 106 -0.11 10.79 -4.95
CA TYR A 106 -1.39 11.35 -4.53
C TYR A 106 -1.30 12.19 -3.24
N LEU A 107 -0.56 11.69 -2.25
CA LEU A 107 -0.40 12.37 -0.97
C LEU A 107 0.58 13.55 -1.05
N ASN A 108 1.35 13.65 -2.14
CA ASN A 108 2.38 14.67 -2.37
C ASN A 108 3.28 14.85 -1.15
N VAL A 109 3.75 13.72 -0.60
CA VAL A 109 4.46 13.72 0.68
C VAL A 109 5.94 14.05 0.55
N ILE A 110 6.54 13.81 -0.63
CA ILE A 110 7.98 13.87 -0.87
C ILE A 110 8.22 14.36 -2.32
N ASN A 111 9.34 15.04 -2.53
CA ASN A 111 9.67 15.67 -3.81
C ASN A 111 10.14 14.65 -4.86
N GLU A 112 10.95 13.67 -4.46
CA GLU A 112 11.53 12.70 -5.39
C GLU A 112 11.11 11.27 -5.03
N ILE A 113 10.52 10.57 -6.01
CA ILE A 113 10.09 9.18 -5.91
C ILE A 113 10.79 8.39 -6.99
N ILE A 114 11.63 7.44 -6.60
CA ILE A 114 12.38 6.56 -7.50
C ILE A 114 11.75 5.18 -7.45
N SER A 115 11.12 4.75 -8.54
CA SER A 115 10.58 3.39 -8.63
C SER A 115 11.57 2.46 -9.32
N VAL A 116 11.98 1.39 -8.63
CA VAL A 116 12.86 0.37 -9.22
C VAL A 116 12.02 -0.54 -10.13
N PRO A 117 12.38 -0.69 -11.42
CA PRO A 117 11.70 -1.61 -12.32
C PRO A 117 11.73 -3.05 -11.79
N TYR A 118 10.61 -3.76 -11.88
CA TYR A 118 10.46 -5.09 -11.28
C TYR A 118 11.48 -6.09 -11.84
N GLU A 119 11.80 -6.00 -13.13
CA GLU A 119 12.79 -6.82 -13.82
C GLU A 119 14.22 -6.63 -13.26
N LYS A 120 14.49 -5.51 -12.57
CA LYS A 120 15.79 -5.24 -11.93
C LYS A 120 15.84 -5.70 -10.48
N VAL A 121 14.71 -6.04 -9.85
CA VAL A 121 14.66 -6.40 -8.42
C VAL A 121 15.58 -7.57 -8.11
N GLY A 122 15.43 -8.69 -8.85
CA GLY A 122 16.26 -9.88 -8.63
C GLY A 122 17.75 -9.66 -8.90
N TYR A 123 18.10 -8.81 -9.89
CA TYR A 123 19.49 -8.43 -10.13
C TYR A 123 20.08 -7.64 -8.95
N ILE A 124 19.32 -6.69 -8.40
CA ILE A 124 19.74 -5.88 -7.25
C ILE A 124 19.90 -6.75 -5.99
N GLU A 125 19.01 -7.71 -5.77
CA GLU A 125 19.13 -8.70 -4.67
C GLU A 125 20.44 -9.49 -4.78
N ALA A 126 20.68 -10.06 -5.96
CA ALA A 126 21.88 -10.85 -6.23
C ALA A 126 23.15 -10.02 -6.06
N LEU A 127 23.14 -8.76 -6.54
CA LEU A 127 24.27 -7.84 -6.39
C LEU A 127 24.55 -7.53 -4.90
N GLY A 128 23.50 -7.31 -4.10
CA GLY A 128 23.62 -7.10 -2.66
C GLY A 128 24.27 -8.30 -1.97
N GLN A 129 23.77 -9.51 -2.23
CA GLN A 129 24.32 -10.76 -1.70
C GLN A 129 25.79 -10.97 -2.11
N TYR A 130 26.12 -10.70 -3.37
CA TYR A 130 27.48 -10.81 -3.87
C TYR A 130 28.45 -9.85 -3.19
N LYS A 131 28.04 -8.60 -2.94
CA LYS A 131 28.85 -7.62 -2.20
C LYS A 131 29.14 -8.11 -0.77
N ILE A 132 28.15 -8.66 -0.08
CA ILE A 132 28.33 -9.21 1.27
C ILE A 132 29.34 -10.37 1.24
N TYR A 133 29.20 -11.30 0.29
CA TYR A 133 30.14 -12.42 0.12
C TYR A 133 31.58 -11.96 -0.11
N LYS A 134 31.77 -10.91 -0.92
CA LYS A 134 33.10 -10.33 -1.19
C LYS A 134 33.70 -9.55 -0.03
N CYS A 135 32.89 -8.98 0.86
CA CYS A 135 33.39 -8.27 2.04
C CYS A 135 33.79 -9.22 3.17
N ASN A 136 33.33 -10.48 3.14
CA ASN A 136 33.60 -11.51 4.15
C ASN A 136 34.72 -12.50 3.75
N ASN A 137 35.38 -12.29 2.60
CA ASN A 137 36.60 -13.00 2.17
C ASN A 137 37.72 -11.98 1.95
#